data_AF-A0A2S8GJX3-F1
#
_entry.id   AF-A0A2S8GJX3-F1
#
_cell.length_a   1.000
_cell.length_b   1.000
_cell.length_c   1.000
_cell.angle_alpha   90.00
_cell.angle_beta   90.00
_cell.angle_gamma   90.00
#
_symmetry.space_group_name_H-M   'P 1'
#
loop_
_entity.id
_entity.type
_entity.pdbx_description
1 polymer ?
#
loop_
_entity_poly.entity_id
_entity_poly.type
_entity_poly.pdbx_seq_one_letter_code
_entity_poly.pdbx_strand_id
1 'polypeptide(L)'
;MNGVAFAIAAMMAAVSAQPRDPAITDRVDLVEINHYYDPQGRLVFDQVIFYEWSSKNARFDVVAWRLLKTPAQVPTRDWKRGGYVTSWRDGDVLRQVRSTQRRETWTQHDPELVERDYLPRELRRGLSRQLAER
;
A
#
# COMPACT_ATOMS: atom_id res chain seq x y z
N MET A 1 10.90 56.17 -12.41
CA MET A 1 11.35 54.76 -12.46
C MET A 1 10.76 54.03 -11.26
N ASN A 2 9.51 53.53 -11.33
CA ASN A 2 8.85 52.77 -10.24
C ASN A 2 7.72 51.89 -10.80
N GLY A 3 7.95 51.25 -11.95
CA GLY A 3 6.90 50.46 -12.64
C GLY A 3 7.23 48.98 -12.81
N VAL A 4 8.46 48.55 -12.55
CA VAL A 4 8.93 47.20 -12.90
C VAL A 4 8.92 46.23 -11.71
N ALA A 5 8.90 46.74 -10.47
CA ALA A 5 8.99 45.90 -9.28
C ALA A 5 7.71 45.11 -8.95
N PHE A 6 6.53 45.56 -9.41
CA PHE A 6 5.26 44.92 -9.07
C PHE A 6 4.89 43.70 -9.94
N ALA A 7 5.48 43.58 -11.14
CA ALA A 7 5.15 42.47 -12.04
C ALA A 7 5.78 41.13 -11.62
N ILE A 8 6.92 41.15 -10.92
CA ILE A 8 7.62 39.93 -10.50
C ILE A 8 6.97 39.31 -9.24
N ALA A 9 6.38 40.13 -8.36
CA ALA A 9 5.73 39.66 -7.14
C ALA A 9 4.42 38.89 -7.42
N ALA A 10 3.67 39.27 -8.46
CA ALA A 10 2.42 38.59 -8.81
C ALA A 10 2.63 37.20 -9.44
N MET A 11 3.81 36.94 -10.02
CA MET A 11 4.12 35.67 -10.67
C MET A 11 4.66 34.60 -9.70
N MET A 12 5.11 35.00 -8.50
CA MET A 12 5.55 34.07 -7.45
C MET A 12 4.43 33.58 -6.51
N ALA A 13 3.23 34.17 -6.58
CA ALA A 13 2.09 33.78 -5.74
C ALA A 13 1.27 32.61 -6.31
N ALA A 14 1.60 32.11 -7.51
CA ALA A 14 0.88 31.00 -8.17
C ALA A 14 1.47 29.60 -7.86
N VAL A 15 2.21 29.44 -6.77
CA VAL A 15 2.71 28.14 -6.30
C VAL A 15 1.95 27.73 -5.03
N SER A 16 0.62 27.52 -5.10
CA SER A 16 -0.11 27.09 -3.90
C SER A 16 -1.51 26.54 -4.16
N ALA A 17 -1.64 25.51 -5.00
CA ALA A 17 -2.58 24.40 -4.79
C ALA A 17 -2.51 23.48 -6.01
N GLN A 18 -1.45 22.68 -6.08
CA GLN A 18 -1.53 21.50 -6.94
C GLN A 18 -2.65 20.62 -6.35
N PRO A 19 -3.66 20.21 -7.14
CA PRO A 19 -4.65 19.25 -6.66
C PRO A 19 -3.89 18.06 -6.08
N ARG A 20 -3.99 17.87 -4.77
CA ARG A 20 -3.50 16.62 -4.19
C ARG A 20 -4.54 15.60 -4.58
N ASP A 21 -4.19 14.71 -5.52
CA ASP A 21 -4.99 13.52 -5.79
C ASP A 21 -5.38 12.93 -4.42
N PRO A 22 -6.68 12.75 -4.13
CA PRO A 22 -7.11 12.25 -2.83
C PRO A 22 -6.43 10.90 -2.61
N ALA A 23 -5.54 10.85 -1.62
CA ALA A 23 -4.75 9.66 -1.33
C ALA A 23 -5.34 8.94 -0.13
N ILE A 24 -5.87 7.74 -0.34
CA ILE A 24 -6.32 6.89 0.78
C ILE A 24 -5.08 6.22 1.36
N THR A 25 -4.79 6.50 2.62
CA THR A 25 -3.64 5.95 3.33
C THR A 25 -4.09 5.00 4.44
N ASP A 26 -3.66 3.75 4.36
CA ASP A 26 -3.81 2.76 5.42
C ASP A 26 -2.47 2.49 6.12
N ARG A 27 -2.55 1.97 7.35
CA ARG A 27 -1.42 1.46 8.11
C ARG A 27 -1.67 0.00 8.47
N VAL A 28 -0.61 -0.80 8.44
CA VAL A 28 -0.60 -2.22 8.82
C VAL A 28 0.72 -2.54 9.54
N ASP A 29 0.75 -3.60 10.32
CA ASP A 29 1.93 -3.91 11.16
C ASP A 29 3.04 -4.61 10.39
N LEU A 30 2.68 -5.40 9.38
CA LEU A 30 3.62 -6.11 8.53
C LEU A 30 3.14 -6.13 7.07
N VAL A 31 4.05 -5.87 6.15
CA VAL A 31 3.86 -6.15 4.72
C VAL A 31 4.74 -7.32 4.29
N GLU A 32 4.18 -8.26 3.55
CA GLU A 32 4.92 -9.36 2.93
C GLU A 32 4.88 -9.22 1.42
N ILE A 33 6.02 -9.42 0.78
CA ILE A 33 6.08 -9.76 -0.63
C ILE A 33 6.26 -11.27 -0.72
N ASN A 34 5.32 -11.93 -1.37
CA ASN A 34 5.35 -13.37 -1.55
C ASN A 34 5.50 -13.70 -3.03
N HIS A 35 6.46 -14.57 -3.31
CA HIS A 35 6.74 -15.15 -4.62
C HIS A 35 6.20 -16.58 -4.62
N TYR A 36 5.07 -16.81 -5.26
CA TYR A 36 4.42 -18.12 -5.30
C TYR A 36 4.88 -18.92 -6.51
N TYR A 37 5.39 -20.13 -6.27
CA TYR A 37 5.89 -21.06 -7.26
C TYR A 37 5.04 -22.33 -7.34
N ASP A 38 4.96 -22.94 -8.51
CA ASP A 38 4.35 -24.25 -8.67
C ASP A 38 5.31 -25.38 -8.20
N PRO A 39 4.84 -26.65 -8.14
CA PRO A 39 5.68 -27.77 -7.74
C PRO A 39 6.89 -28.02 -8.66
N GLN A 40 6.92 -27.44 -9.87
CA GLN A 40 8.04 -27.51 -10.81
C GLN A 40 9.03 -26.35 -10.62
N GLY A 41 8.79 -25.44 -9.65
CA GLY A 41 9.65 -24.29 -9.38
C GLY A 41 9.46 -23.13 -10.36
N ARG A 42 8.36 -23.09 -11.10
CA ARG A 42 8.03 -21.96 -11.99
C ARG A 42 7.26 -20.90 -11.20
N LEU A 43 7.63 -19.63 -11.37
CA LEU A 43 6.92 -18.51 -10.75
C LEU A 43 5.50 -18.44 -11.31
N VAL A 44 4.51 -18.51 -10.43
CA VAL A 44 3.08 -18.40 -10.77
C VAL A 44 2.65 -16.94 -10.66
N PHE A 45 2.90 -16.30 -9.52
CA PHE A 45 2.66 -14.87 -9.33
C PHE A 45 3.44 -14.30 -8.15
N ASP A 46 3.61 -12.98 -8.18
CA ASP A 46 4.03 -12.19 -7.04
C ASP A 46 2.81 -11.51 -6.41
N GLN A 47 2.77 -11.48 -5.09
CA GLN A 47 1.73 -10.81 -4.34
C GLN A 47 2.30 -9.99 -3.20
N VAL A 48 1.54 -8.98 -2.78
CA VAL A 48 1.77 -8.24 -1.55
C VAL A 48 0.62 -8.52 -0.59
N ILE A 49 0.98 -8.94 0.62
CA ILE A 49 0.04 -9.34 1.68
C ILE A 49 0.23 -8.37 2.86
N PHE A 50 -0.89 -7.94 3.44
CA PHE A 50 -0.93 -6.97 4.53
C PHE A 50 -1.46 -7.63 5.79
N TYR A 51 -0.72 -7.47 6.89
CA TYR A 51 -1.03 -8.09 8.18
C TYR A 51 -1.19 -7.07 9.30
N GLU A 52 -2.08 -7.38 10.23
CA GLU A 52 -2.18 -6.71 11.53
C GLU A 52 -1.98 -7.71 12.66
N TRP A 53 -1.36 -7.28 13.75
CA TRP A 53 -1.23 -8.08 14.95
C TRP A 53 -2.57 -8.20 15.66
N SER A 54 -3.07 -9.42 15.78
CA SER A 54 -4.24 -9.75 16.58
C SER A 54 -3.82 -10.12 17.99
N SER A 55 -4.12 -9.24 18.96
CA SER A 55 -3.90 -9.53 20.38
C SER A 55 -4.76 -10.70 20.87
N LYS A 56 -5.94 -10.90 20.27
CA LYS A 56 -6.85 -12.00 20.59
C LYS A 56 -6.28 -13.36 20.16
N ASN A 57 -5.71 -13.42 18.95
CA ASN A 57 -5.20 -14.66 18.37
C ASN A 57 -3.69 -14.86 18.61
N ALA A 58 -3.02 -13.85 19.19
CA ALA A 58 -1.57 -13.78 19.41
C ALA A 58 -0.74 -14.06 18.15
N ARG A 59 -1.18 -13.54 17.00
CA ARG A 59 -0.56 -13.75 15.68
C ARG A 59 -0.86 -12.59 14.74
N PHE A 60 -0.16 -12.58 13.61
CA PHE A 60 -0.45 -11.69 12.49
C PHE A 60 -1.57 -12.28 11.63
N ASP A 61 -2.69 -11.56 11.55
CA ASP A 61 -3.83 -11.93 10.71
C ASP A 61 -3.78 -11.13 9.40
N VAL A 62 -4.07 -11.77 8.26
CA VAL A 62 -4.15 -11.06 6.97
C VAL A 62 -5.37 -10.15 6.99
N VAL A 63 -5.16 -8.87 6.71
CA VAL A 63 -6.25 -7.89 6.56
C VAL A 63 -6.60 -7.61 5.11
N ALA A 64 -5.62 -7.72 4.21
CA ALA A 64 -5.79 -7.52 2.78
C ALA A 64 -4.60 -8.09 2.00
N TRP A 65 -4.76 -8.22 0.69
CA TRP A 65 -3.70 -8.64 -0.22
C TRP A 65 -3.99 -8.17 -1.64
N ARG A 66 -2.99 -8.24 -2.52
CA ARG A 66 -3.15 -8.06 -3.96
C ARG A 66 -1.99 -8.64 -4.74
N LEU A 67 -2.24 -9.00 -6.00
CA LEU A 67 -1.19 -9.30 -6.96
C LEU A 67 -0.34 -8.05 -7.25
N LEU A 68 0.97 -8.24 -7.32
CA LEU A 68 1.91 -7.22 -7.76
C LEU A 68 1.90 -7.19 -9.30
N LYS A 69 1.36 -6.11 -9.86
CA LYS A 69 1.23 -5.94 -11.32
C LYS A 69 2.44 -5.23 -11.94
N THR A 70 3.11 -4.38 -11.17
CA THR A 70 4.27 -3.61 -11.62
C THR A 70 5.29 -3.48 -10.49
N PRO A 71 6.59 -3.32 -10.80
CA PRO A 71 7.62 -3.13 -9.79
C PRO A 71 7.39 -1.91 -8.89
N ALA A 72 6.70 -0.87 -9.39
CA ALA A 72 6.35 0.32 -8.62
C ALA A 72 5.41 0.03 -7.43
N GLN A 73 4.75 -1.13 -7.42
CA GLN A 73 3.86 -1.55 -6.34
C GLN A 73 4.59 -2.32 -5.23
N VAL A 74 5.88 -2.65 -5.43
CA VAL A 74 6.68 -3.33 -4.41
C VAL A 74 6.91 -2.36 -3.24
N PRO A 75 6.65 -2.78 -1.98
CA PRO A 75 6.97 -1.98 -0.80
C PRO A 75 8.44 -1.55 -0.77
N THR A 76 8.67 -0.23 -0.73
CA THR A 76 9.99 0.39 -0.63
C THR A 76 10.16 1.08 0.72
N ARG A 77 11.41 1.26 1.15
CA ARG A 77 11.71 1.91 2.42
C ARG A 77 11.42 3.41 2.36
N ASP A 78 10.64 3.93 3.31
CA ASP A 78 10.43 5.37 3.49
C ASP A 78 11.49 5.91 4.46
N TRP A 79 12.59 6.45 3.92
CA TRP A 79 13.71 6.95 4.73
C TRP A 79 13.37 8.19 5.57
N LYS A 80 12.34 8.95 5.18
CA LYS A 80 11.93 10.17 5.88
C LYS A 80 11.07 9.87 7.09
N ARG A 81 10.15 8.90 6.97
CA ARG A 81 9.18 8.56 8.02
C ARG A 81 9.49 7.26 8.74
N GLY A 82 10.47 6.50 8.26
CA GLY A 82 10.73 5.13 8.68
C GLY A 82 9.72 4.14 8.08
N GLY A 83 10.04 2.85 8.20
CA GLY A 83 9.20 1.76 7.71
C GLY A 83 9.18 1.62 6.19
N TYR A 84 8.09 1.07 5.68
CA TYR A 84 7.88 0.70 4.29
C TYR A 84 6.58 1.27 3.74
N VAL A 85 6.57 1.56 2.45
CA VAL A 85 5.42 2.09 1.72
C VAL A 85 5.26 1.37 0.39
N THR A 86 4.02 0.98 0.11
CA THR A 86 3.57 0.61 -1.24
C THR A 86 2.42 1.52 -1.65
N SER A 87 2.32 1.82 -2.94
CA SER A 87 1.24 2.62 -3.50
C SER A 87 0.78 2.09 -4.84
N TRP A 88 -0.48 2.38 -5.17
CA TRP A 88 -1.06 2.06 -6.47
C TRP A 88 -2.27 2.94 -6.75
N ARG A 89 -2.63 3.08 -8.03
CA ARG A 89 -3.90 3.70 -8.41
C ARG A 89 -5.02 2.66 -8.37
N ASP A 90 -6.13 3.06 -7.76
CA ASP A 90 -7.41 2.36 -7.75
C ASP A 90 -8.45 3.30 -8.37
N GLY A 91 -8.62 3.21 -9.68
CA GLY A 91 -9.29 4.25 -10.47
C GLY A 91 -8.54 5.59 -10.37
N ASP A 92 -9.26 6.65 -10.01
CA ASP A 92 -8.71 8.00 -9.86
C ASP A 92 -8.04 8.23 -8.50
N VAL A 93 -8.08 7.26 -7.59
CA VAL A 93 -7.53 7.38 -6.24
C VAL A 93 -6.14 6.76 -6.15
N LEU A 94 -5.21 7.52 -5.57
CA LEU A 94 -3.93 6.95 -5.13
C LEU A 94 -4.14 6.24 -3.78
N ARG A 95 -3.94 4.94 -3.74
CA ARG A 95 -3.86 4.19 -2.49
C ARG A 95 -2.42 4.09 -2.03
N GLN A 96 -2.25 4.19 -0.72
CA GLN A 96 -0.97 4.04 -0.06
C GLN A 96 -1.13 3.18 1.18
N VAL A 97 -0.32 2.14 1.32
CA VAL A 97 -0.25 1.34 2.56
C VAL A 97 1.12 1.50 3.16
N ARG A 98 1.16 1.79 4.46
CA ARG A 98 2.38 1.95 5.24
C ARG A 98 2.51 0.83 6.24
N SER A 99 3.74 0.37 6.45
CA SER A 99 4.05 -0.62 7.47
C SER A 99 5.35 -0.34 8.18
N THR A 100 5.48 -0.77 9.43
CA THR A 100 6.74 -0.70 10.18
C THR A 100 7.69 -1.84 9.80
N GLN A 101 7.16 -2.97 9.34
CA GLN A 101 7.92 -4.18 9.03
C GLN A 101 7.67 -4.65 7.60
N ARG A 102 8.70 -5.23 6.97
CA ARG A 102 8.60 -5.91 5.66
C ARG A 102 9.22 -7.30 5.79
N ARG A 103 8.57 -8.30 5.21
CA ARG A 103 9.18 -9.61 4.93
C ARG A 103 9.04 -9.97 3.46
N GLU A 104 9.85 -10.91 3.03
CA GLU A 104 9.85 -11.42 1.67
C GLU A 104 9.98 -12.95 1.73
N THR A 105 9.14 -13.65 0.97
CA THR A 105 8.98 -15.10 1.08
C THR A 105 8.88 -15.73 -0.31
N TRP A 106 9.35 -16.97 -0.42
CA TRP A 106 9.25 -17.80 -1.61
C TRP A 106 8.58 -19.10 -1.20
N THR A 107 7.40 -19.38 -1.75
CA THR A 107 6.54 -20.47 -1.28
C THR A 107 5.98 -21.29 -2.44
N GLN A 108 5.66 -22.56 -2.17
CA GLN A 108 4.88 -23.43 -3.07
C GLN A 108 3.40 -23.53 -2.67
N HIS A 109 2.96 -22.64 -1.80
CA HIS A 109 1.56 -22.45 -1.43
C HIS A 109 1.28 -20.95 -1.36
N ASP A 110 0.03 -20.55 -1.49
CA ASP A 110 -0.38 -19.16 -1.29
C ASP A 110 -0.64 -18.91 0.21
N PRO A 111 0.18 -18.08 0.90
CA PRO A 111 -0.05 -17.78 2.31
C PRO A 111 -1.41 -17.15 2.58
N GLU A 112 -1.98 -16.42 1.61
CA GLU A 112 -3.30 -15.81 1.75
C GLU A 112 -4.42 -16.86 1.76
N LEU A 113 -4.30 -17.90 0.93
CA LEU A 113 -5.25 -18.99 0.90
C LEU A 113 -5.20 -19.79 2.20
N VAL A 114 -3.98 -20.11 2.67
CA VAL A 114 -3.79 -20.77 3.98
C VAL A 114 -4.42 -19.95 5.11
N GLU A 115 -4.36 -18.63 5.04
CA GLU A 115 -4.95 -17.77 6.06
C GLU A 115 -6.48 -17.87 6.14
N ARG A 116 -7.16 -18.21 5.04
CA ARG A 116 -8.64 -18.29 5.03
C ARG A 116 -9.17 -19.38 5.96
N ASP A 117 -8.36 -20.38 6.27
CA ASP A 117 -8.71 -21.43 7.23
C ASP A 117 -8.75 -20.91 8.68
N TYR A 118 -8.09 -19.77 8.96
CA TYR A 118 -8.02 -19.15 10.30
C TYR A 118 -8.92 -17.92 10.42
N LEU A 119 -8.80 -16.99 9.46
CA LEU A 119 -9.61 -15.78 9.38
C LEU A 119 -10.23 -15.66 7.98
N PRO A 120 -11.51 -16.08 7.83
CA PRO A 120 -12.25 -15.96 6.59
C PRO A 120 -12.26 -14.52 6.08
N ARG A 121 -12.24 -14.37 4.75
CA ARG A 121 -12.01 -13.08 4.09
C ARG A 121 -13.05 -12.02 4.49
N GLU A 122 -14.29 -12.45 4.66
CA GLU A 122 -15.45 -11.65 5.05
C GLU A 122 -15.37 -11.09 6.47
N LEU A 123 -14.54 -11.67 7.34
CA LEU A 123 -14.32 -11.20 8.71
C LEU A 123 -13.12 -10.26 8.82
N ARG A 124 -12.35 -10.09 7.73
CA ARG A 124 -11.17 -9.21 7.71
C ARG A 124 -11.62 -7.75 7.64
N ARG A 125 -10.93 -6.88 8.37
CA ARG A 125 -11.16 -5.42 8.34
C ARG A 125 -11.05 -4.83 6.92
N GLY A 126 -10.17 -5.39 6.09
CA GLY A 126 -9.86 -4.84 4.77
C GLY A 126 -9.06 -3.54 4.84
N LEU A 127 -8.69 -3.02 3.67
CA LEU A 127 -8.19 -1.65 3.52
C LEU A 127 -9.36 -0.67 3.44
N SER A 128 -9.11 0.58 3.82
CA SER A 128 -10.13 1.63 3.82
C SER A 128 -10.74 1.82 2.43
N ARG A 129 -12.08 1.84 2.33
CA ARG A 129 -12.76 2.12 1.06
C ARG A 129 -12.75 3.62 0.78
N GLN A 130 -12.83 3.99 -0.50
CA GLN A 130 -13.20 5.35 -0.85
C GLN A 130 -14.67 5.52 -0.46
N LEU A 131 -14.97 6.49 0.41
CA LEU A 131 -16.35 6.88 0.64
C LEU A 131 -16.83 7.50 -0.69
N ALA A 132 -17.82 6.89 -1.32
CA ALA A 132 -18.52 7.55 -2.41
C ALA A 132 -19.18 8.80 -1.81
N GLU A 133 -18.86 9.98 -2.35
CA GLU A 133 -19.59 11.20 -2.06
C GLU A 133 -21.07 10.92 -2.39
N ARG A 134 -21.94 11.10 -1.39
CA ARG A 134 -23.39 10.99 -1.54
C ARG A 134 -23.96 12.25 -2.17
#